data_AF-M1ERT9-F1
#
_entry.id   AF-M1ERT9-F1
#
_cell.length_a   1.000
_cell.length_b   1.000
_cell.length_c   1.000
_cell.angle_alpha   90.00
_cell.angle_beta   90.00
_cell.angle_gamma   90.00
#
_symmetry.space_group_name_H-M   'P 1'
#
loop_
_entity.id
_entity.type
_entity.pdbx_description
1 polymer ?
#
loop_
_entity_poly.entity_id
_entity_poly.type
_entity_poly.pdbx_seq_one_letter_code
_entity_poly.pdbx_strand_id
1 'polypeptide(L)'
;HSCVESSILDSSQGSAPHYEVFVALRGLRNLSEENRDKLDHCLQEVSPHYKSLRFRGSVGPARVHLVGRGAFRELRAALAACPSSRFPPEMPRVLRHRHLAEGLQRRVLS
;
A
#
# COMPACT_ATOMS: atom_id res chain seq x y z
N HIS A 1 18.56 4.74 -15.99
CA HIS A 1 17.18 5.23 -15.84
C HIS A 1 16.32 4.09 -15.32
N SER A 2 15.94 4.09 -14.05
CA SER A 2 15.01 3.07 -13.51
C SER A 2 13.58 3.57 -13.70
N CYS A 3 12.89 3.01 -14.68
CA CYS A 3 11.45 3.22 -14.86
C CYS A 3 10.72 2.60 -13.66
N VAL A 4 9.85 3.36 -13.01
CA VAL A 4 9.00 2.87 -11.93
C VAL A 4 8.09 1.79 -12.51
N GLU A 5 8.12 0.59 -11.93
CA GLU A 5 7.26 -0.52 -12.36
C GLU A 5 5.78 -0.15 -12.26
N SER A 6 4.99 -0.66 -13.20
CA SER A 6 3.57 -0.39 -13.41
C SER A 6 2.73 -0.45 -12.12
N SER A 7 1.73 0.43 -12.01
CA SER A 7 0.80 0.46 -10.89
C SER A 7 0.03 -0.87 -10.77
N ILE A 8 0.09 -1.51 -9.60
CA ILE A 8 -0.60 -2.77 -9.31
C ILE A 8 -2.12 -2.55 -9.18
N LEU A 9 -2.51 -1.41 -8.62
CA LEU A 9 -3.89 -0.95 -8.58
C LEU A 9 -4.02 0.09 -9.68
N ASP A 10 -4.92 -0.19 -10.62
CA ASP A 10 -5.15 0.59 -11.84
C ASP A 10 -5.51 2.03 -11.46
N SER A 11 -4.56 2.96 -11.55
CA SER A 11 -4.91 4.38 -11.61
C SER A 11 -4.86 4.79 -13.08
N SER A 12 -6.01 4.65 -13.74
CA SER A 12 -6.29 5.23 -15.04
C SER A 12 -5.94 6.72 -15.09
N GLN A 13 -5.45 7.18 -16.25
CA GLN A 13 -5.47 8.59 -16.72
C GLN A 13 -4.30 9.50 -16.26
N GLY A 14 -3.04 9.12 -16.50
CA GLY A 14 -1.92 10.07 -16.55
C GLY A 14 -1.38 10.60 -15.21
N SER A 15 -1.83 10.06 -14.08
CA SER A 15 -1.24 10.34 -12.76
C SER A 15 0.08 9.59 -12.59
N ALA A 16 1.05 10.22 -11.91
CA ALA A 16 2.28 9.57 -11.51
C ALA A 16 2.00 8.34 -10.62
N PRO A 17 2.79 7.26 -10.74
CA PRO A 17 2.67 6.10 -9.87
C PRO A 17 2.87 6.49 -8.41
N HIS A 18 2.17 5.85 -7.48
CA HIS A 18 2.27 6.12 -6.06
C HIS A 18 2.23 4.83 -5.25
N TYR A 19 2.68 4.92 -4.00
CA TYR A 19 2.61 3.81 -3.07
C TYR A 19 1.27 3.81 -2.36
N GLU A 20 0.62 2.65 -2.28
CA GLU A 20 -0.53 2.43 -1.41
C GLU A 20 -0.10 1.62 -0.18
N VAL A 21 -0.40 2.15 0.99
CA VAL A 21 -0.01 1.58 2.28
C VAL A 21 -1.26 1.27 3.09
N PHE A 22 -1.54 -0.01 3.28
CA PHE A 22 -2.67 -0.47 4.08
C PHE A 22 -2.24 -0.69 5.52
N VAL A 23 -2.98 -0.14 6.48
CA VAL A 23 -2.69 -0.28 7.91
C VAL A 23 -3.92 -0.76 8.66
N ALA A 24 -3.75 -1.71 9.57
CA ALA A 24 -4.81 -2.17 10.47
C ALA A 24 -4.47 -1.76 11.90
N LEU A 25 -5.22 -0.82 12.45
CA LEU A 25 -5.02 -0.30 13.80
C LEU A 25 -6.14 -0.78 14.72
N ARG A 26 -5.81 -1.11 15.96
CA ARG A 26 -6.81 -1.44 17.00
C ARG A 26 -7.22 -0.15 17.70
N GLY A 27 -8.52 0.06 17.89
CA GLY A 27 -9.06 1.19 18.65
C GLY A 27 -9.20 2.50 17.87
N LEU A 28 -8.75 2.56 16.61
CA LEU A 28 -8.94 3.71 15.72
C LEU A 28 -9.97 3.36 14.64
N ARG A 29 -10.95 4.26 14.44
CA ARG A 29 -12.00 4.11 13.42
C ARG A 29 -11.71 4.93 12.15
N ASN A 30 -10.88 5.96 12.27
CA ASN A 30 -10.45 6.82 11.17
C ASN A 30 -8.98 7.24 11.38
N LEU A 31 -8.33 7.63 10.28
CA LEU A 31 -7.07 8.38 10.29
C LEU A 31 -7.40 9.83 9.92
N SER A 32 -6.75 10.81 10.54
CA SER A 32 -6.78 12.19 10.05
C SER A 32 -5.91 12.33 8.80
N GLU A 33 -6.19 13.32 7.95
CA GLU A 33 -5.35 13.63 6.78
C GLU A 33 -3.90 13.90 7.20
N GLU A 34 -3.70 14.68 8.26
CA GLU A 34 -2.37 14.94 8.85
C GLU A 34 -1.58 13.65 9.16
N ASN A 35 -2.25 12.62 9.70
CA ASN A 35 -1.58 11.36 10.00
C ASN A 35 -1.28 10.52 8.75
N ARG A 36 -2.04 10.70 7.66
CA ARG A 36 -1.73 10.07 6.38
C ARG A 36 -0.52 10.75 5.74
N ASP A 37 -0.44 12.07 5.82
CA ASP A 37 0.66 12.87 5.25
C ASP A 37 1.99 12.66 5.96
N LYS A 38 1.96 12.36 7.27
CA LYS A 38 3.15 12.03 8.07
C LYS A 38 3.97 10.90 7.45
N LEU A 39 3.33 9.86 6.91
CA LEU A 39 4.08 8.75 6.30
C LEU A 39 4.83 9.21 5.05
N ASP A 40 4.18 9.96 4.16
CA ASP A 40 4.80 10.51 2.96
C ASP A 40 5.98 11.43 3.32
N HIS A 41 5.82 12.29 4.32
CA HIS A 41 6.88 13.16 4.82
C HIS A 41 8.05 12.37 5.40
N CYS A 42 7.79 11.40 6.28
CA CYS A 42 8.84 10.56 6.85
C CYS A 42 9.59 9.79 5.75
N LEU A 43 8.90 9.29 4.71
CA LEU A 43 9.55 8.63 3.58
C LEU A 43 10.46 9.59 2.80
N GLN A 44 10.04 10.84 2.62
CA GLN A 44 10.88 11.87 1.99
C GLN A 44 12.10 12.22 2.85
N GLU A 45 11.99 12.21 4.18
CA GLU A 45 13.12 12.50 5.08
C GLU A 45 14.14 11.35 5.14
N VAL A 46 13.67 10.11 5.26
CA VAL A 46 14.53 8.94 5.44
C VAL A 46 15.13 8.41 4.14
N SER A 47 14.49 8.68 2.99
CA SER A 47 14.93 8.20 1.69
C SER A 47 15.17 9.36 0.71
N PRO A 48 16.44 9.75 0.48
CA PRO A 48 16.76 10.79 -0.50
C PRO A 48 16.35 10.40 -1.92
N HIS A 49 16.29 9.10 -2.22
CA HIS A 49 15.82 8.60 -3.50
C HIS A 49 14.32 8.85 -3.69
N TYR A 50 13.50 8.52 -2.68
CA TYR A 50 12.06 8.79 -2.72
C TYR A 50 11.77 10.29 -2.81
N LYS A 51 12.49 11.11 -2.02
CA LYS A 51 12.39 12.58 -2.08
C LYS A 51 12.68 13.13 -3.47
N SER A 52 13.73 12.65 -4.13
CA SER A 52 14.09 13.06 -5.49
C SER A 52 13.00 12.69 -6.51
N LEU A 53 12.44 11.47 -6.42
CA LEU A 53 11.35 11.03 -7.28
C LEU A 53 10.05 11.84 -7.06
N ARG A 54 9.73 12.14 -5.79
CA ARG A 54 8.59 13.00 -5.41
C ARG A 54 8.76 14.43 -5.92
N PHE A 55 9.95 15.01 -5.75
CA PHE A 55 10.26 16.37 -6.22
C PHE A 55 10.19 16.48 -7.75
N ARG A 56 10.63 15.45 -8.48
CA ARG A 56 10.54 15.39 -9.95
C ARG A 56 9.13 15.08 -10.48
N GLY A 57 8.16 14.83 -9.59
CA GLY A 57 6.81 14.40 -9.99
C GLY A 57 6.76 13.02 -10.64
N SER A 58 7.84 12.24 -10.58
CA SER A 58 7.89 10.88 -11.13
C SER A 58 7.14 9.87 -10.26
N VAL A 59 6.94 10.19 -8.98
CA VAL A 59 6.14 9.43 -8.02
C VAL A 59 5.20 10.38 -7.29
N GLY A 60 3.92 9.99 -7.16
CA GLY A 60 2.91 10.71 -6.39
C GLY A 60 3.01 10.49 -4.88
N PRO A 61 2.26 11.25 -4.07
CA PRO A 61 2.24 11.08 -2.62
C PRO A 61 1.83 9.67 -2.21
N ALA A 62 2.52 9.09 -1.23
CA ALA A 62 2.12 7.82 -0.64
C ALA A 62 0.74 7.96 0.00
N ARG A 63 -0.16 7.01 -0.28
CA ARG A 63 -1.53 7.00 0.25
C ARG A 63 -1.66 5.96 1.35
N VAL A 64 -2.13 6.40 2.51
CA VAL A 64 -2.36 5.52 3.66
C VAL A 64 -3.85 5.20 3.78
N HIS A 65 -4.16 3.91 3.73
CA HIS A 65 -5.50 3.38 3.82
C HIS A 65 -5.65 2.61 5.13
N LEU A 66 -6.55 3.08 6.00
CA LEU A 66 -6.93 2.31 7.19
C LEU A 66 -7.85 1.17 6.74
N VAL A 67 -7.49 -0.07 7.06
CA VAL A 67 -8.33 -1.24 6.76
C VAL A 67 -9.04 -1.77 7.99
N GLY A 68 -10.24 -2.31 7.76
CA GLY A 68 -11.07 -2.90 8.79
C GLY A 68 -10.42 -4.10 9.48
N ARG A 69 -10.88 -4.37 10.70
CA ARG A 69 -10.42 -5.52 11.49
C ARG A 69 -10.69 -6.81 10.72
N GLY A 70 -9.65 -7.62 10.51
CA GLY A 70 -9.74 -8.88 9.79
C GLY A 70 -9.29 -8.84 8.33
N ALA A 71 -9.03 -7.65 7.75
CA ALA A 71 -8.55 -7.53 6.37
C ALA A 71 -7.25 -8.33 6.13
N PHE A 72 -6.25 -8.18 7.01
CA PHE A 72 -5.00 -8.96 6.91
C PHE A 72 -5.20 -10.46 7.21
N ARG A 73 -6.22 -10.84 7.97
CA ARG A 73 -6.55 -12.26 8.18
C ARG A 73 -7.09 -12.88 6.89
N GLU A 74 -7.96 -12.16 6.18
CA GLU A 74 -8.45 -12.56 4.86
C GLU A 74 -7.32 -12.60 3.83
N LEU A 75 -6.41 -11.60 3.84
CA LEU A 75 -5.21 -11.62 3.00
C LEU A 75 -4.36 -12.87 3.25
N ARG A 76 -4.13 -13.24 4.52
CA ARG A 76 -3.40 -14.47 4.87
C ARG A 76 -4.09 -15.72 4.35
N ALA A 77 -5.42 -15.77 4.43
CA ALA A 77 -6.20 -16.89 3.90
C ALA A 77 -6.08 -16.98 2.37
N ALA A 78 -6.14 -15.84 1.67
CA ALA A 78 -5.93 -15.77 0.22
C ALA A 78 -4.53 -16.24 -0.19
N LEU A 79 -3.50 -15.87 0.58
CA LEU A 79 -2.13 -16.35 0.37
C LEU A 79 -1.99 -17.86 0.61
N ALA A 80 -2.64 -18.38 1.65
CA ALA A 80 -2.64 -19.81 1.95
C ALA A 80 -3.34 -20.65 0.87
N ALA A 81 -4.31 -20.07 0.16
CA ALA A 81 -5.02 -20.73 -0.93
C ALA A 81 -4.15 -20.86 -2.21
N CYS A 82 -3.02 -20.15 -2.30
CA CYS A 82 -2.09 -20.32 -3.41
C CYS A 82 -1.31 -21.64 -3.28
N PRO A 83 -1.29 -22.48 -4.32
CA PRO A 83 -0.64 -23.80 -4.29
C PRO A 83 0.89 -23.73 -4.12
N SER A 84 1.49 -22.57 -4.39
CA SER A 84 2.93 -22.33 -4.23
C SER A 84 3.33 -21.78 -2.86
N SER A 85 2.37 -21.60 -1.93
CA SER A 85 2.66 -21.00 -0.62
C SER A 85 3.27 -22.03 0.35
N ARG A 86 4.28 -21.59 1.12
CA ARG A 86 4.76 -22.36 2.28
C ARG A 86 3.78 -22.16 3.43
N PHE A 87 3.40 -23.25 4.10
CA PHE A 87 2.50 -23.18 5.26
C PHE A 87 3.32 -23.07 6.57
N PRO A 88 3.04 -22.09 7.45
CA PRO A 88 2.10 -20.99 7.27
C PRO A 88 2.67 -19.87 6.37
N PRO A 89 1.82 -19.20 5.56
CA PRO A 89 2.28 -18.11 4.71
C PRO A 89 2.75 -16.92 5.55
N GLU A 90 4.00 -16.49 5.33
CA GLU A 90 4.51 -15.25 5.88
C GLU A 90 3.72 -14.06 5.30
N MET A 91 3.43 -13.06 6.12
CA MET A 91 2.69 -11.88 5.65
C MET A 91 3.60 -11.03 4.76
N PRO A 92 3.28 -10.87 3.46
CA PRO A 92 4.09 -10.03 2.58
C PRO A 92 3.96 -8.56 3.01
N ARG A 93 5.11 -7.89 3.14
CA ARG A 93 5.15 -6.43 3.37
C ARG A 93 4.84 -5.63 2.11
N VAL A 94 5.07 -6.22 0.94
CA VAL A 94 4.83 -5.61 -0.37
C VAL A 94 3.99 -6.57 -1.20
N LEU A 95 2.82 -6.11 -1.63
CA LEU A 95 1.95 -6.88 -2.52
C LEU A 95 2.42 -6.69 -3.96
N ARG A 96 2.54 -7.80 -4.69
CA ARG A 96 2.88 -7.81 -6.13
C ARG A 96 1.70 -8.19 -7.03
N HIS A 97 0.66 -8.78 -6.45
CA HIS A 97 -0.49 -9.27 -7.20
C HIS A 97 -1.72 -8.40 -6.94
N ARG A 98 -2.33 -7.93 -8.03
CA ARG A 98 -3.50 -7.04 -8.02
C ARG A 98 -4.67 -7.58 -7.20
N HIS A 99 -5.03 -8.85 -7.36
CA HIS A 99 -6.16 -9.45 -6.64
C HIS A 99 -6.02 -9.42 -5.10
N LEU A 100 -4.80 -9.47 -4.58
CA LEU A 100 -4.53 -9.35 -3.15
C LEU A 100 -4.73 -7.91 -2.67
N ALA A 101 -4.27 -6.95 -3.46
CA ALA A 101 -4.42 -5.52 -3.17
C ALA A 101 -5.89 -5.09 -3.24
N GLU A 102 -6.64 -5.56 -4.25
CA GLU A 102 -8.10 -5.34 -4.36
C GLU A 102 -8.88 -5.96 -3.19
N GLY A 103 -8.39 -7.07 -2.62
CA GLY A 103 -8.93 -7.65 -1.40
C GLY A 103 -8.82 -6.70 -0.20
N LEU A 104 -7.68 -6.04 -0.03
CA LEU A 104 -7.50 -5.02 1.00
C LEU A 104 -8.28 -3.74 0.70
N GLN A 105 -8.31 -3.31 -0.56
CA GLN A 105 -9.00 -2.09 -0.98
C GLN A 105 -10.50 -2.14 -0.66
N ARG A 106 -11.15 -3.29 -0.87
CA ARG A 106 -12.56 -3.53 -0.48
C ARG A 106 -12.82 -3.45 1.02
N ARG A 107 -11.78 -3.48 1.84
CA ARG A 107 -11.86 -3.43 3.32
C ARG A 107 -11.36 -2.09 3.89
N VAL A 108 -11.05 -1.11 3.05
CA VAL A 108 -10.64 0.23 3.49
C VAL A 108 -11.81 0.91 4.19
N LEU A 109 -11.55 1.48 5.36
CA LEU A 109 -12.47 2.30 6.11
C LEU A 109 -12.38 3.74 5.56
N SER A 110 -13.53 4.32 5.21
CA SER A 110 -13.67 5.72 4.79
C SER A 110 -13.71 6.66 5.98
#